data_AF-A0A9P4LYE5-F1
#
_entry.id   AF-A0A9P4LYE5-F1
#
_cell.length_a   1.000
_cell.length_b   1.000
_cell.length_c   1.000
_cell.angle_alpha   90.00
_cell.angle_beta   90.00
_cell.angle_gamma   90.00
#
_symmetry.space_group_name_H-M   'P 1'
#
loop_
_entity.id
_entity.type
_entity.pdbx_description
1 polymer ?
#
loop_
_entity_poly.entity_id
_entity_poly.type
_entity_poly.pdbx_seq_one_letter_code
_entity_poly.pdbx_strand_id
1 'polypeptide(L)'
;MDNLTSSDQTPSPLNIIFSCHVCQASISEIYDAGASSSDFHDGRPDTGDRRVTSLWLTECMHLVCGKHLEGGGAPFHPEGKRPEAPCPVCVLESKDVRPRRLFAVRGWKEGSYDDAIPAQLFLTPPIKLDGPGPEMEALQFQYLSLVRYGISQAKSQQQLVHAKREAESRAAEAAVGHKKLKQENQDLKAKIAELEKGQVDVVKWKQRMPQITHYLTMWPELIA
;
A
#
# COMPACT_ATOMS: atom_id res chain seq x y z
N MET A 1 5.09 -9.01 -32.70
CA MET A 1 5.65 -7.82 -32.02
C MET A 1 4.47 -6.90 -31.81
N ASP A 2 4.20 -6.53 -30.55
CA ASP A 2 3.25 -5.51 -30.08
C ASP A 2 2.53 -6.01 -28.82
N ASN A 3 3.11 -5.67 -27.66
CA ASN A 3 2.35 -5.28 -26.47
C ASN A 3 3.32 -4.63 -25.49
N LEU A 4 3.68 -3.38 -25.78
CA LEU A 4 4.34 -2.50 -24.84
C LEU A 4 3.31 -2.14 -23.76
N THR A 5 3.57 -2.64 -22.56
CA THR A 5 3.00 -2.24 -21.29
C THR A 5 2.83 -0.71 -21.22
N SER A 6 1.59 -0.24 -21.32
CA SER A 6 1.19 1.15 -21.08
C SER A 6 1.47 1.53 -19.63
N SER A 7 2.64 2.11 -19.34
CA SER A 7 2.99 2.64 -18.02
C SER A 7 3.78 3.96 -18.07
N ASP A 8 3.60 4.76 -19.13
CA ASP A 8 4.23 6.08 -19.25
C ASP A 8 3.20 7.21 -19.46
N GLN A 9 2.06 7.09 -18.77
CA GLN A 9 1.15 8.24 -18.66
C GLN A 9 1.71 9.19 -17.61
N THR A 10 2.31 10.28 -18.07
CA THR A 10 2.73 11.38 -17.19
C THR A 10 1.49 11.91 -16.46
N PRO A 11 1.52 12.01 -15.11
CA PRO A 11 0.38 12.49 -14.34
C PRO A 11 -0.07 13.86 -14.83
N SER A 12 -1.38 14.04 -15.02
CA SER A 12 -1.92 15.35 -15.35
C SER A 12 -1.66 16.32 -14.18
N PRO A 13 -1.50 17.64 -14.43
CA PRO A 13 -1.36 18.63 -13.36
C PRO A 13 -2.52 18.58 -12.36
N LEU A 14 -3.72 18.32 -12.88
CA LEU A 14 -4.92 18.08 -12.11
C LEU A 14 -4.76 16.92 -11.13
N ASN A 15 -4.25 15.75 -11.56
CA ASN A 15 -3.98 14.60 -10.67
C ASN A 15 -3.04 14.92 -9.51
N ILE A 16 -2.15 15.90 -9.68
CA ILE A 16 -1.22 16.35 -8.65
C ILE A 16 -1.90 17.34 -7.71
N ILE A 17 -2.65 18.30 -8.24
CA ILE A 17 -3.36 19.32 -7.45
C ILE A 17 -4.45 18.69 -6.60
N PHE A 18 -5.18 17.72 -7.14
CA PHE A 18 -6.24 17.01 -6.43
C PHE A 18 -5.77 15.65 -5.92
N SER A 19 -4.62 15.64 -5.25
CA SER A 19 -4.19 14.52 -4.42
C SER A 19 -4.62 14.72 -2.97
N CYS A 20 -4.77 13.64 -2.21
CA CYS A 20 -4.96 13.78 -0.77
C CYS A 20 -3.72 14.41 -0.14
N HIS A 21 -3.87 15.51 0.61
CA HIS A 21 -2.76 16.19 1.25
C HIS A 21 -2.06 15.37 2.35
N VAL A 22 -2.64 14.24 2.78
CA VAL A 22 -2.08 13.35 3.81
C VAL A 22 -1.29 12.19 3.19
N CYS A 23 -1.90 11.36 2.32
CA CYS A 23 -1.23 10.21 1.69
C CYS A 23 -0.73 10.45 0.27
N GLN A 24 -1.04 11.61 -0.31
CA GLN A 24 -0.72 11.96 -1.70
C GLN A 24 -1.38 11.06 -2.76
N ALA A 25 -2.38 10.25 -2.37
CA ALA A 25 -3.15 9.46 -3.32
C ALA A 25 -3.98 10.38 -4.24
N SER A 26 -3.85 10.19 -5.55
CA SER A 26 -4.61 10.93 -6.58
C SER A 26 -6.07 10.50 -6.63
N ILE A 27 -6.94 11.31 -7.26
CA ILE A 27 -8.34 10.93 -7.55
C ILE A 27 -8.41 9.57 -8.25
N SER A 28 -7.59 9.34 -9.28
CA SER A 28 -7.54 8.05 -9.98
C SER A 28 -7.21 6.91 -9.02
N GLU A 29 -6.17 7.03 -8.21
CA GLU A 29 -5.79 5.97 -7.26
C GLU A 29 -6.87 5.71 -6.18
N ILE A 30 -7.57 6.75 -5.73
CA ILE A 30 -8.64 6.64 -4.74
C ILE A 30 -9.84 5.87 -5.32
N TYR A 31 -10.20 6.14 -6.57
CA TYR A 31 -11.41 5.58 -7.19
C TYR A 31 -11.17 4.32 -8.03
N ASP A 32 -9.98 4.13 -8.61
CA ASP A 32 -9.61 2.92 -9.37
C ASP A 32 -9.30 1.73 -8.44
N ALA A 33 -8.97 2.00 -7.16
CA ALA A 33 -8.71 0.96 -6.16
C ALA A 33 -9.96 0.17 -5.69
N GLY A 34 -11.05 0.18 -6.46
CA GLY A 34 -12.18 -0.71 -6.25
C GLY A 34 -13.15 -0.31 -5.14
N ALA A 35 -13.20 0.98 -4.75
CA ALA A 35 -14.18 1.48 -3.77
C ALA A 35 -15.61 1.65 -4.38
N SER A 36 -16.02 0.73 -5.26
CA SER A 36 -17.43 0.61 -5.67
C SER A 36 -18.18 -0.18 -4.58
N SER A 37 -18.34 0.39 -3.39
CA SER A 37 -19.35 -0.14 -2.47
C SER A 37 -20.72 0.27 -3.00
N SER A 38 -21.29 -0.57 -3.87
CA SER A 38 -22.64 -0.42 -4.44
C SER A 38 -23.74 -0.32 -3.38
N ASP A 39 -23.43 -0.71 -2.15
CA ASP A 39 -24.43 -0.88 -1.07
C ASP A 39 -24.63 0.39 -0.23
N PHE A 40 -23.78 1.40 -0.38
CA PHE A 40 -23.96 2.69 0.29
C PHE A 40 -24.69 3.67 -0.64
N HIS A 41 -25.77 4.27 -0.11
CA HIS A 41 -26.55 5.31 -0.78
C HIS A 41 -26.15 6.68 -0.20
N ASP A 42 -25.69 7.60 -1.03
CA ASP A 42 -25.37 8.98 -0.65
C ASP A 42 -26.56 9.95 -0.89
N GLY A 43 -27.76 9.40 -1.05
CA GLY A 43 -29.00 10.18 -1.24
C GLY A 43 -29.19 10.78 -2.65
N ARG A 44 -28.30 10.49 -3.62
CA ARG A 44 -28.44 10.95 -5.01
C ARG A 44 -29.32 10.01 -5.86
N PRO A 45 -29.99 10.54 -6.91
CA PRO A 45 -30.69 9.74 -7.89
C PRO A 45 -29.75 8.72 -8.55
N ASP A 46 -30.29 7.56 -8.93
CA ASP A 46 -29.53 6.47 -9.55
C ASP A 46 -29.05 6.88 -10.95
N THR A 47 -27.88 7.51 -11.01
CA THR A 47 -27.16 7.83 -12.26
C THR A 47 -26.00 6.87 -12.41
N GLY A 48 -25.69 6.46 -13.64
CA GLY A 48 -24.74 5.36 -13.95
C GLY A 48 -23.29 5.52 -13.46
N ASP A 49 -22.95 6.59 -12.73
CA ASP A 49 -21.67 6.79 -12.05
C ASP A 49 -21.86 6.92 -10.52
N ARG A 50 -22.44 5.87 -9.90
CA ARG A 50 -22.72 5.80 -8.46
C ARG A 50 -21.46 5.49 -7.63
N ARG A 51 -20.43 6.33 -7.75
CA ARG A 51 -19.21 6.22 -6.93
C ARG A 51 -19.42 6.83 -5.56
N VAL A 52 -19.17 6.05 -4.50
CA VAL A 52 -19.20 6.55 -3.12
C VAL A 52 -18.10 7.60 -2.92
N THR A 53 -18.47 8.75 -2.37
CA THR A 53 -17.52 9.84 -2.12
C THR A 53 -16.40 9.39 -1.19
N SER A 54 -15.18 9.40 -1.72
CA SER A 54 -13.96 8.93 -1.03
C SER A 54 -12.91 10.03 -0.94
N LEU A 55 -13.16 11.20 -1.51
CA LEU A 55 -12.31 12.38 -1.44
C LEU A 55 -13.15 13.62 -1.12
N TRP A 56 -12.62 14.44 -0.21
CA TRP A 56 -13.33 15.53 0.41
C TRP A 56 -12.44 16.79 0.40
N LEU A 57 -12.96 17.87 -0.17
CA LEU A 57 -12.41 19.20 0.00
C LEU A 57 -12.97 19.78 1.32
N THR A 58 -12.09 20.22 2.20
CA THR A 58 -12.49 20.88 3.45
C THR A 58 -12.73 22.37 3.23
N GLU A 59 -13.51 23.01 4.09
CA GLU A 59 -13.70 24.48 4.10
C GLU A 59 -12.39 25.27 4.18
N CYS A 60 -11.34 24.70 4.80
CA CYS A 60 -9.99 25.26 4.84
C CYS A 60 -9.14 24.94 3.60
N MET A 61 -9.74 24.48 2.50
CA MET A 61 -9.08 24.18 1.21
C MET A 61 -8.06 23.03 1.23
N HIS A 62 -8.10 22.17 2.26
CA HIS A 62 -7.32 20.94 2.27
C HIS A 62 -8.11 19.78 1.66
N LEU A 63 -7.45 19.01 0.79
CA LEU A 63 -8.01 17.81 0.18
C LEU A 63 -7.67 16.55 0.99
N VAL A 64 -8.67 15.76 1.34
CA VAL A 64 -8.51 14.63 2.26
C VAL A 64 -9.30 13.43 1.77
N CYS A 65 -8.67 12.25 1.68
CA CYS A 65 -9.39 11.02 1.36
C CYS A 65 -10.07 10.43 2.61
N GLY A 66 -11.12 9.64 2.41
CA GLY A 66 -11.92 9.06 3.50
C GLY A 66 -11.07 8.30 4.52
N LYS A 67 -9.99 7.63 4.09
CA LYS A 67 -9.05 6.90 4.96
C LYS A 67 -8.40 7.76 6.05
N HIS A 68 -8.32 9.07 5.85
CA HIS A 68 -7.72 10.00 6.80
C HIS A 68 -8.75 10.81 7.59
N LEU A 69 -10.04 10.68 7.26
CA LEU A 69 -11.10 11.16 8.14
C LEU A 69 -11.28 10.17 9.30
N GLU A 70 -11.66 10.70 10.46
CA GLU A 70 -11.97 9.87 11.62
C GLU A 70 -13.12 8.91 11.28
N GLY A 71 -12.96 7.62 11.61
CA GLY A 71 -13.93 6.59 11.23
C GLY A 71 -13.83 6.11 9.77
N GLY A 72 -12.87 6.59 8.99
CA GLY A 72 -12.60 6.09 7.63
C GLY A 72 -13.52 6.65 6.53
N GLY A 73 -14.30 7.68 6.84
CA GLY A 73 -15.21 8.33 5.90
C GLY A 73 -15.77 9.63 6.47
N ALA A 74 -16.62 10.32 5.70
CA ALA A 74 -17.36 11.45 6.23
C ALA A 74 -18.38 10.98 7.28
N PRO A 75 -18.57 11.71 8.39
CA PRO A 75 -19.52 11.33 9.41
C PRO A 75 -20.97 11.45 8.91
N PHE A 76 -21.85 10.66 9.53
CA PHE A 76 -23.28 10.76 9.30
C PHE A 76 -23.78 12.17 9.65
N HIS A 77 -24.68 12.67 8.81
CA HIS A 77 -25.24 14.01 8.94
C HIS A 77 -26.74 13.98 8.58
N PRO A 78 -27.55 14.88 9.16
CA PRO A 78 -28.95 15.00 8.79
C PRO A 78 -29.12 15.36 7.32
N GLU A 79 -30.24 14.96 6.74
CA GLU A 79 -30.62 15.34 5.38
C GLU A 79 -30.59 16.87 5.20
N GLY A 80 -30.07 17.33 4.07
CA GLY A 80 -29.92 18.75 3.74
C GLY A 80 -28.78 19.47 4.46
N LYS A 81 -28.09 18.83 5.42
CA LYS A 81 -26.83 19.33 5.99
C LYS A 81 -25.64 18.71 5.27
N ARG A 82 -24.48 19.37 5.38
CA ARG A 82 -23.21 18.81 4.91
C ARG A 82 -22.52 18.05 6.05
N PRO A 83 -21.72 17.02 5.73
CA PRO A 83 -20.87 16.41 6.73
C PRO A 83 -19.82 17.41 7.21
N GLU A 84 -19.49 17.32 8.50
CA GLU A 84 -18.48 18.14 9.14
C GLU A 84 -17.51 17.24 9.92
N ALA A 85 -16.22 17.44 9.73
CA ALA A 85 -15.19 16.72 10.48
C ALA A 85 -13.95 17.61 10.71
N PRO A 86 -13.14 17.34 11.75
CA PRO A 86 -11.84 17.97 11.90
C PRO A 86 -10.97 17.71 10.67
N CYS A 87 -10.26 18.75 10.18
CA CYS A 87 -9.35 18.60 9.05
C CYS A 87 -8.02 17.96 9.53
N PRO A 88 -7.63 16.78 9.03
CA PRO A 88 -6.40 16.11 9.46
C PRO A 88 -5.13 16.94 9.20
N VAL A 89 -5.12 17.75 8.15
CA VAL A 89 -3.99 18.64 7.83
C VAL A 89 -3.90 19.76 8.87
N CYS A 90 -5.00 20.43 9.19
CA CYS A 90 -5.00 21.47 10.23
C CYS A 90 -4.64 20.92 11.61
N VAL A 91 -5.11 19.70 11.93
CA VAL A 91 -4.74 19.00 13.17
C VAL A 91 -3.22 18.75 13.21
N LEU A 92 -2.63 18.31 12.09
CA LEU A 92 -1.19 18.04 12.00
C LEU A 92 -0.35 19.32 12.09
N GLU A 93 -0.70 20.36 11.33
CA GLU A 93 0.11 21.57 11.19
C GLU A 93 -0.07 22.57 12.33
N SER A 94 -1.31 22.68 12.85
CA SER A 94 -1.70 23.75 13.78
C SER A 94 -2.40 23.26 15.05
N LYS A 95 -2.59 21.94 15.19
CA LYS A 95 -3.37 21.32 16.28
C LYS A 95 -4.81 21.85 16.36
N ASP A 96 -5.35 22.38 15.27
CA ASP A 96 -6.73 22.86 15.20
C ASP A 96 -7.69 21.69 14.93
N VAL A 97 -8.46 21.34 15.97
CA VAL A 97 -9.44 20.24 15.95
C VAL A 97 -10.86 20.69 15.61
N ARG A 98 -11.06 21.96 15.23
CA ARG A 98 -12.40 22.47 14.92
C ARG A 98 -12.97 21.74 13.68
N PRO A 99 -14.25 21.35 13.73
CA PRO A 99 -14.90 20.72 12.58
C PRO A 99 -14.97 21.69 11.41
N ARG A 100 -14.80 21.16 10.20
CA ARG A 100 -14.88 21.88 8.92
C ARG A 100 -15.91 21.20 8.04
N ARG A 101 -16.66 22.00 7.29
CA ARG A 101 -17.56 21.48 6.27
C ARG A 101 -16.76 20.72 5.21
N LEU A 102 -17.28 19.57 4.82
CA LEU A 102 -16.71 18.72 3.80
C LEU A 102 -17.52 18.83 2.52
N PHE A 103 -16.83 18.98 1.39
CA PHE A 103 -17.40 19.07 0.05
C PHE A 103 -16.91 17.88 -0.77
N ALA A 104 -17.84 17.16 -1.38
CA ALA A 104 -17.54 15.92 -2.10
C ALA A 104 -16.79 16.19 -3.41
N VAL A 105 -15.71 15.45 -3.67
CA VAL A 105 -14.97 15.48 -4.94
C VAL A 105 -14.82 14.06 -5.46
N ARG A 106 -15.46 13.72 -6.58
CA ARG A 106 -15.36 12.41 -7.27
C ARG A 106 -14.60 12.47 -8.58
N GLY A 107 -14.46 13.66 -9.15
CA GLY A 107 -13.78 13.89 -10.41
C GLY A 107 -13.71 15.38 -10.74
N TRP A 108 -13.39 15.66 -12.00
CA TRP A 108 -13.09 16.99 -12.55
C TRP A 108 -14.23 17.58 -13.38
N LYS A 109 -15.21 16.75 -13.74
CA LYS A 109 -16.32 17.14 -14.62
C LYS A 109 -17.47 17.65 -13.78
N GLU A 110 -18.26 18.55 -14.35
CA GLU A 110 -19.50 18.99 -13.73
C GLU A 110 -20.38 17.79 -13.35
N GLY A 111 -21.04 17.85 -12.19
CA GLY A 111 -21.78 16.74 -11.58
C GLY A 111 -20.92 15.74 -10.78
N SER A 112 -19.60 15.70 -11.00
CA SER A 112 -18.68 14.83 -10.25
C SER A 112 -18.10 15.48 -8.99
N TYR A 113 -18.51 16.69 -8.63
CA TYR A 113 -18.15 17.36 -7.39
C TYR A 113 -19.38 18.07 -6.78
N ASP A 114 -19.28 18.56 -5.55
CA ASP A 114 -20.35 19.35 -4.88
C ASP A 114 -20.50 20.71 -5.56
N ASP A 115 -21.74 21.11 -5.86
CA ASP A 115 -22.06 22.34 -6.60
C ASP A 115 -21.60 23.62 -5.87
N ALA A 116 -21.35 23.54 -4.56
CA ALA A 116 -20.77 24.67 -3.82
C ALA A 116 -19.28 24.87 -4.09
N ILE A 117 -18.59 23.92 -4.73
CA ILE A 117 -17.19 24.06 -5.12
C ILE A 117 -17.11 24.87 -6.42
N PRO A 118 -16.39 26.00 -6.45
CA PRO A 118 -16.21 26.77 -7.68
C PRO A 118 -15.55 25.93 -8.78
N ALA A 119 -16.20 25.84 -9.95
CA ALA A 119 -15.70 25.09 -11.10
C ALA A 119 -14.29 25.52 -11.54
N GLN A 120 -13.93 26.78 -11.28
CA GLN A 120 -12.61 27.36 -11.57
C GLN A 120 -11.46 26.62 -10.88
N LEU A 121 -11.72 25.95 -9.75
CA LEU A 121 -10.70 25.15 -9.06
C LEU A 121 -10.26 23.92 -9.88
N PHE A 122 -11.11 23.43 -10.78
CA PHE A 122 -10.82 22.28 -11.64
C PHE A 122 -10.22 22.67 -12.99
N LEU A 123 -9.96 23.96 -13.21
CA LEU A 123 -9.28 24.45 -14.41
C LEU A 123 -7.78 24.55 -14.11
N THR A 124 -6.97 23.87 -14.92
CA THR A 124 -5.52 24.08 -14.90
C THR A 124 -5.23 25.45 -15.50
N PRO A 125 -4.53 26.36 -14.79
CA PRO A 125 -4.07 27.60 -15.39
C PRO A 125 -3.34 27.32 -16.71
N PRO A 126 -3.58 28.13 -17.76
CA PRO A 126 -2.94 27.92 -19.04
C PRO A 126 -1.41 28.01 -18.88
N ILE A 127 -0.69 27.23 -19.70
CA ILE A 127 0.79 27.23 -19.66
C ILE A 127 1.33 28.62 -19.91
N LYS A 128 0.65 29.44 -20.71
CA LYS A 128 0.91 30.87 -20.90
C LYS A 128 -0.17 31.66 -20.18
N LEU A 129 0.22 32.45 -19.19
CA LEU A 129 -0.65 33.45 -18.61
C LEU A 129 -0.46 34.73 -19.42
N ASP A 130 -1.35 34.98 -20.36
CA ASP A 130 -1.31 36.21 -21.16
C ASP A 130 -1.66 37.39 -20.24
N GLY A 131 -0.64 38.09 -19.76
CA GLY A 131 -0.77 39.25 -18.89
C GLY A 131 0.45 40.16 -19.02
N PRO A 132 0.29 41.48 -19.24
CA PRO A 132 1.41 42.39 -19.34
C PRO A 132 2.00 42.61 -17.94
N GLY A 133 3.10 41.94 -17.60
CA GLY A 133 3.86 42.25 -16.38
C GLY A 133 4.83 41.16 -15.93
N PRO A 134 5.99 41.52 -15.35
CA PRO A 134 6.96 40.58 -14.81
C PRO A 134 6.39 39.70 -13.69
N GLU A 135 5.35 40.15 -12.98
CA GLU A 135 4.69 39.39 -11.92
C GLU A 135 3.93 38.17 -12.47
N MET A 136 3.30 38.30 -13.64
CA MET A 136 2.57 37.20 -14.28
C MET A 136 3.53 36.14 -14.82
N GLU A 137 4.66 36.56 -15.38
CA GLU A 137 5.74 35.65 -15.81
C GLU A 137 6.35 34.91 -14.62
N ALA A 138 6.57 35.61 -13.50
CA ALA A 138 7.06 35.00 -12.26
C ALA A 138 6.09 33.95 -11.71
N LEU A 139 4.79 34.26 -11.69
CA LEU A 139 3.75 33.32 -11.26
C LEU A 139 3.67 32.10 -12.17
N GLN A 140 3.73 32.29 -13.49
CA GLN A 140 3.80 31.22 -14.48
C GLN A 140 4.99 30.31 -14.23
N PHE A 141 6.18 30.89 -14.01
CA PHE A 141 7.39 30.13 -13.71
C PHE A 141 7.25 29.29 -12.42
N GLN A 142 6.75 29.90 -11.34
CA GLN A 142 6.55 29.22 -10.06
C GLN A 142 5.55 28.06 -10.20
N TYR A 143 4.41 28.32 -10.83
CA TYR A 143 3.38 27.32 -11.07
C TYR A 143 3.90 26.12 -11.89
N LEU A 144 4.54 26.39 -13.03
CA LEU A 144 5.09 25.34 -13.89
C LEU A 144 6.20 24.54 -13.19
N SER A 145 7.00 25.20 -12.35
CA SER A 145 8.04 24.53 -11.57
C SER A 145 7.45 23.59 -10.53
N LEU A 146 6.39 24.00 -9.83
CA LEU A 146 5.66 23.16 -8.88
C LEU A 146 4.99 21.98 -9.57
N VAL A 147 4.37 22.18 -10.74
CA VAL A 147 3.77 21.09 -11.53
C VAL A 147 4.84 20.08 -11.96
N ARG A 148 5.98 20.55 -12.50
CA ARG A 148 7.10 19.66 -12.89
C ARG A 148 7.66 18.89 -11.71
N TYR A 149 7.83 19.56 -10.57
CA TYR A 149 8.25 18.93 -9.33
C TYR A 149 7.26 17.86 -8.88
N GLY A 150 5.96 18.19 -8.87
CA GLY A 150 4.89 17.26 -8.51
C GLY A 150 4.83 16.03 -9.43
N ILE A 151 4.99 16.22 -10.74
CA ILE A 151 5.10 15.12 -11.72
C ILE A 151 6.28 14.22 -11.36
N SER A 152 7.45 14.82 -11.12
CA SER A 152 8.67 14.09 -10.78
C SER A 152 8.50 13.29 -9.48
N GLN A 153 7.89 13.90 -8.46
CA GLN A 153 7.64 13.26 -7.17
C GLN A 153 6.63 12.12 -7.29
N ALA A 154 5.53 12.32 -8.03
CA ALA A 154 4.55 11.27 -8.27
C ALA A 154 5.19 10.04 -8.96
N LYS A 155 6.03 10.26 -9.99
CA LYS A 155 6.77 9.17 -10.64
C LYS A 155 7.71 8.45 -9.66
N SER A 156 8.47 9.20 -8.85
CA SER A 156 9.37 8.63 -7.84
C SER A 156 8.60 7.81 -6.79
N GLN A 157 7.47 8.34 -6.31
CA GLN A 157 6.62 7.65 -5.35
C GLN A 157 6.05 6.34 -5.91
N GLN A 158 5.59 6.32 -7.16
CA GLN A 158 5.12 5.10 -7.81
C GLN A 158 6.22 4.03 -7.89
N GLN A 159 7.45 4.43 -8.24
CA GLN A 159 8.60 3.52 -8.25
C GLN A 159 8.90 2.97 -6.84
N LEU A 160 8.86 3.81 -5.81
CA LEU A 160 9.08 3.39 -4.43
C LEU A 160 7.99 2.44 -3.94
N VAL A 161 6.72 2.69 -4.29
CA VAL A 161 5.60 1.79 -3.95
C VAL A 161 5.79 0.43 -4.62
N HIS A 162 6.20 0.40 -5.89
CA HIS A 162 6.51 -0.84 -6.59
C HIS A 162 7.67 -1.60 -5.93
N ALA A 163 8.80 -0.92 -5.71
CA ALA A 163 9.97 -1.50 -5.06
C ALA A 163 9.66 -2.04 -3.65
N LYS A 164 8.80 -1.33 -2.90
CA LYS A 164 8.31 -1.78 -1.59
C LYS A 164 7.53 -3.10 -1.71
N ARG A 165 6.57 -3.19 -2.65
CA ARG A 165 5.79 -4.41 -2.86
C ARG A 165 6.67 -5.60 -3.23
N GLU A 166 7.67 -5.41 -4.09
CA GLU A 166 8.63 -6.46 -4.43
C GLU A 166 9.49 -6.88 -3.23
N ALA A 167 9.94 -5.91 -2.43
CA ALA A 167 10.70 -6.20 -1.21
C ALA A 167 9.87 -6.98 -0.19
N GLU A 168 8.60 -6.63 0.00
CA GLU A 168 7.67 -7.34 0.88
C GLU A 168 7.42 -8.78 0.40
N SER A 169 7.23 -8.99 -0.92
CA SER A 169 7.08 -10.33 -1.50
C SER A 169 8.32 -11.19 -1.25
N ARG A 170 9.52 -10.65 -1.54
CA ARG A 170 10.78 -11.37 -1.31
C ARG A 170 11.02 -11.67 0.17
N ALA A 171 10.65 -10.76 1.07
CA ALA A 171 10.75 -10.97 2.51
C ALA A 171 9.82 -12.10 2.98
N ALA A 172 8.59 -12.16 2.44
CA ALA A 172 7.64 -13.23 2.74
C ALA A 172 8.17 -14.60 2.26
N GLU A 173 8.69 -14.67 1.04
CA GLU A 173 9.30 -15.89 0.49
C GLU A 173 10.50 -16.35 1.32
N ALA A 174 11.40 -15.42 1.67
CA ALA A 174 12.56 -15.71 2.51
C ALA A 174 12.15 -16.21 3.90
N ALA A 175 11.08 -15.66 4.49
CA ALA A 175 10.56 -16.11 5.78
C ALA A 175 10.05 -17.55 5.73
N VAL A 176 9.34 -17.92 4.65
CA VAL A 176 8.89 -19.30 4.41
C VAL A 176 10.09 -20.24 4.23
N GLY A 177 11.06 -19.85 3.40
CA GLY A 177 12.28 -20.62 3.18
C GLY A 177 13.10 -20.84 4.45
N HIS A 178 13.26 -19.79 5.26
CA HIS A 178 13.96 -19.86 6.53
C HIS A 178 13.26 -20.80 7.51
N LYS A 179 11.92 -20.79 7.59
CA LYS A 179 11.16 -21.72 8.43
C LYS A 179 11.40 -23.18 8.00
N LYS A 180 11.40 -23.46 6.70
CA LYS A 180 11.66 -24.79 6.15
C LYS A 180 13.08 -25.28 6.47
N LEU A 181 14.09 -24.46 6.18
CA LEU A 181 15.49 -24.78 6.45
C LEU A 181 15.75 -24.98 7.95
N LYS A 182 15.09 -24.20 8.81
CA LYS A 182 15.19 -24.36 10.27
C LYS A 182 14.66 -25.73 10.71
N GLN A 183 13.52 -26.17 10.15
CA GLN A 183 12.98 -27.50 10.43
C GLN A 183 13.92 -28.61 9.94
N GLU A 184 14.37 -28.53 8.69
CA GLU A 184 15.31 -29.52 8.13
C GLU A 184 16.61 -29.60 8.94
N ASN A 185 17.13 -28.47 9.41
CA ASN A 185 18.32 -28.45 10.27
C ASN A 185 18.09 -29.16 11.61
N GLN A 186 16.90 -29.00 12.20
CA GLN A 186 16.52 -29.69 13.44
C GLN A 186 16.37 -31.20 13.21
N ASP A 187 15.72 -31.61 12.13
CA ASP A 187 15.52 -33.01 11.78
C ASP A 187 16.86 -33.71 11.49
N LEU A 188 17.76 -33.05 10.78
CA LEU A 188 19.11 -33.56 10.51
C LEU A 188 19.93 -33.70 11.80
N LYS A 189 19.85 -32.73 12.72
CA LYS A 189 20.51 -32.83 14.03
C LYS A 189 19.99 -34.01 14.84
N ALA A 190 18.67 -34.26 14.81
CA ALA A 190 18.08 -35.42 15.48
C ALA A 190 18.57 -36.74 14.88
N LYS A 191 18.62 -36.85 13.55
CA LYS A 191 19.15 -38.04 12.85
C LYS A 191 20.63 -38.29 13.13
N ILE A 192 21.45 -37.24 13.15
CA ILE A 192 22.88 -37.37 13.51
C ILE A 192 23.02 -37.93 14.92
N ALA A 193 22.28 -37.39 15.89
CA ALA A 193 22.31 -37.87 17.27
C ALA A 193 21.85 -39.34 17.41
N GLU A 194 20.88 -39.77 16.58
CA GLU A 194 20.43 -41.17 16.53
C GLU A 194 21.50 -42.10 15.94
N LEU A 195 22.10 -41.71 14.82
CA LEU A 195 23.18 -42.47 14.18
C LEU A 195 24.41 -42.59 15.08
N GLU A 196 24.78 -41.52 15.80
CA GLU A 196 25.87 -41.55 16.78
C GLU A 196 25.62 -42.58 17.88
N LYS A 197 24.38 -42.68 18.40
CA LYS A 197 24.01 -43.72 19.37
C LYS A 197 24.15 -45.13 18.78
N GLY A 198 23.61 -45.35 17.58
CA GLY A 198 23.71 -46.63 16.89
C GLY A 198 25.17 -47.04 16.63
N GLN A 199 26.03 -46.08 16.27
CA GLN A 199 27.45 -46.33 16.05
C GLN A 199 28.17 -46.77 17.32
N VAL A 200 27.85 -46.19 18.47
CA VAL A 200 28.39 -46.64 19.77
C VAL A 200 28.03 -48.10 20.04
N ASP A 201 26.78 -48.51 19.76
CA ASP A 201 26.34 -49.88 19.99
C ASP A 201 26.96 -50.87 19.00
N VAL A 202 27.15 -50.48 17.74
CA VAL A 202 27.89 -51.28 16.75
C VAL A 202 29.35 -51.47 17.19
N VAL A 203 30.00 -50.43 17.71
CA VAL A 203 31.38 -50.54 18.24
C VAL A 203 31.43 -51.50 19.43
N LYS A 204 30.49 -51.41 20.37
CA LYS A 204 30.39 -52.36 21.49
C LYS A 204 30.20 -53.80 21.00
N TRP A 205 29.32 -54.02 20.02
CA TRP A 205 29.08 -55.35 19.44
C TRP A 205 30.34 -55.90 18.76
N LYS A 206 31.03 -55.08 17.95
CA LYS A 206 32.32 -55.45 17.33
C LYS A 206 33.38 -55.83 18.36
N GLN A 207 33.43 -55.13 19.50
CA GLN A 207 34.36 -55.47 20.59
C GLN A 207 34.04 -56.80 21.27
N ARG A 208 32.75 -57.19 21.34
CA ARG A 208 32.30 -58.47 21.93
C ARG A 208 32.43 -59.65 20.97
N MET A 209 32.48 -59.40 19.67
CA MET A 209 32.50 -60.44 18.64
C MET A 209 33.61 -61.49 18.80
N PRO A 210 34.88 -61.12 19.10
CA PRO A 210 35.95 -62.10 19.29
C PRO A 210 35.67 -63.10 20.43
N GLN A 211 35.07 -62.62 21.53
CA GLN A 211 34.70 -63.47 22.66
C GLN A 211 33.58 -64.43 22.30
N ILE A 212 32.55 -63.93 21.60
CA ILE A 212 31.43 -64.76 21.12
C ILE A 212 31.94 -65.83 20.14
N THR A 213 32.79 -65.45 19.19
CA THR A 213 33.40 -66.39 18.24
C THR A 213 34.19 -67.47 18.96
N HIS A 214 34.98 -67.10 19.97
CA HIS A 214 35.73 -68.06 20.79
C HIS A 214 34.81 -69.08 21.48
N TYR A 215 33.71 -68.63 22.11
CA TYR A 215 32.74 -69.54 22.74
C TYR A 215 32.02 -70.44 21.74
N LEU A 216 31.68 -69.93 20.55
CA LEU A 216 31.04 -70.71 19.50
C LEU A 216 31.96 -71.76 18.90
N THR A 217 33.27 -71.50 18.81
CA THR A 217 34.25 -72.50 18.35
C THR A 217 34.49 -73.62 19.36
N MET A 218 34.29 -73.37 20.65
CA MET A 218 34.40 -74.39 21.71
C MET A 218 33.11 -75.22 21.88
N TRP A 219 31.98 -74.75 21.35
CA TRP A 219 30.67 -75.38 21.50
C TRP A 219 30.57 -76.83 20.99
N PRO A 220 31.20 -77.22 19.85
CA PRO A 220 31.19 -78.61 19.38
C PRO A 220 31.89 -79.58 20.34
N GLU A 221 32.86 -79.11 21.13
CA GLU A 221 33.62 -79.94 22.09
C GLU A 221 32.86 -80.16 23.41
N LEU A 222 31.83 -79.35 23.68
CA LEU A 222 31.03 -79.41 24.91
C LEU A 222 29.75 -80.25 24.78
N ILE A 223 29.37 -80.65 23.57
CA ILE A 223 28.15 -81.41 23.25
C ILE A 223 28.47 -82.85 22.80
N ALA A 224 29.74 -83.18 22.60
CA ALA A 224 30.22 -84.55 22.42
C ALA A 224 30.40 -85.26 23.77
#